data_AF-A0A938DF60-F1
#
_entry.id   AF-A0A938DF60-F1
#
_cell.length_a   1.000
_cell.length_b   1.000
_cell.length_c   1.000
_cell.angle_alpha   90.00
_cell.angle_beta   90.00
_cell.angle_gamma   90.00
#
_symmetry.space_group_name_H-M   'P 1'
#
loop_
_entity.id
_entity.type
_entity.pdbx_description
1 polymer ?
#
loop_
_entity_poly.entity_id
_entity_poly.type
_entity_poly.pdbx_seq_one_letter_code
_entity_poly.pdbx_strand_id
1 'polypeptide(L)'
;MSPGRMNLIIFTGIVLLVGVNGAAFSYKLWGPAFTQYVDDFWKAHTVKPAVKAGDRTISECLGVSDFYSVHLTTYFLPDSDESAGGATDDLSKYDEYCDRVPGTGRVIFSVTLMEKEARNEAVALSFYRYEPDGGLKQINVLPSQPHSSGFVTLDATVAHKGKYLLKLAFGEAKNAEDTIEMPIFVGQ
;
A
#
# COMPACT_ATOMS: atom_id res chain seq x y z
N MET A 1 46.55 -33.62 39.20
CA MET A 1 45.92 -32.97 38.04
C MET A 1 47.00 -32.77 36.99
N SER A 2 46.88 -33.35 35.78
CA SER A 2 47.92 -33.25 34.75
C SER A 2 47.97 -31.82 34.16
N PRO A 3 49.17 -31.22 33.96
CA PRO A 3 49.31 -29.86 33.43
C PRO A 3 48.55 -29.61 32.12
N GLY A 4 48.44 -30.64 31.27
CA GLY A 4 47.72 -30.56 29.99
C GLY A 4 46.21 -30.37 30.14
N ARG A 5 45.57 -30.91 31.19
CA ARG A 5 44.12 -30.74 31.42
C ARG A 5 43.78 -29.33 31.93
N MET A 6 44.68 -28.70 32.69
CA MET A 6 44.47 -27.34 33.21
C MET A 6 44.61 -26.28 32.11
N ASN A 7 45.62 -26.43 31.24
CA ASN A 7 45.80 -25.55 30.08
C ASN A 7 44.64 -25.64 29.08
N LEU A 8 44.06 -26.83 28.90
CA LEU A 8 42.90 -27.01 28.02
C LEU A 8 41.64 -26.33 28.56
N ILE A 9 41.40 -26.39 29.88
CA ILE A 9 40.26 -25.72 30.52
C ILE A 9 40.41 -24.20 30.43
N ILE A 10 41.61 -23.67 30.68
CA ILE A 10 41.88 -22.23 30.58
C ILE A 10 41.71 -21.75 29.14
N PHE A 11 42.26 -22.48 28.16
CA PHE A 11 42.12 -22.13 26.75
C PHE A 11 40.65 -22.14 26.30
N THR A 12 39.89 -23.15 26.71
CA THR A 12 38.45 -23.24 26.40
C THR A 12 37.67 -22.07 27.03
N GLY A 13 38.00 -21.70 28.28
CA GLY A 13 37.40 -20.56 28.96
C GLY A 13 37.69 -19.22 28.27
N ILE A 14 38.92 -19.02 27.79
CA ILE A 14 39.30 -17.80 27.04
C ILE A 14 38.56 -17.73 25.71
N VAL A 15 38.51 -18.83 24.95
CA VAL A 15 37.80 -18.88 23.66
C VAL A 15 36.31 -18.60 23.84
N LEU A 16 35.68 -19.16 24.88
CA LEU A 16 34.28 -18.88 25.21
C LEU A 16 34.05 -17.41 25.55
N LEU A 17 34.91 -16.81 26.39
CA LEU A 17 34.77 -15.40 26.77
C LEU A 17 34.98 -14.46 25.59
N VAL A 18 35.95 -14.73 24.72
CA VAL A 18 36.19 -13.93 23.51
C VAL A 18 35.04 -14.10 22.51
N GLY A 19 34.55 -15.33 22.32
CA GLY A 19 33.42 -15.60 21.42
C GLY A 19 32.13 -14.93 21.87
N VAL A 20 31.79 -15.01 23.15
CA VAL A 20 30.56 -14.40 23.71
C VAL A 20 30.63 -12.88 23.69
N ASN A 21 31.75 -12.28 24.11
CA ASN A 21 31.91 -10.82 24.07
C ASN A 21 31.96 -10.29 22.62
N GLY A 22 32.62 -11.02 21.73
CA GLY A 22 32.65 -10.71 20.30
C GLY A 22 31.25 -10.66 19.72
N ALA A 23 30.46 -11.73 19.92
CA ALA A 23 29.09 -11.83 19.43
C ALA A 23 28.15 -10.77 20.03
N ALA A 24 28.29 -10.45 21.32
CA ALA A 24 27.50 -9.42 21.99
C ALA A 24 27.83 -8.01 21.47
N PHE A 25 29.10 -7.69 21.28
CA PHE A 25 29.53 -6.37 20.79
C PHE A 25 29.12 -6.10 19.33
N SER A 26 29.09 -7.15 18.52
CA SER A 26 28.71 -7.07 17.10
C SER A 26 27.24 -7.43 16.85
N TYR A 27 26.47 -7.75 17.90
CA TYR A 27 25.03 -8.01 17.82
C TYR A 27 24.25 -6.86 17.16
N LYS A 28 24.71 -5.61 17.28
CA LYS A 28 24.07 -4.46 16.62
C LYS A 28 24.27 -4.43 15.10
N LEU A 29 25.29 -5.13 14.59
CA LEU A 29 25.66 -5.18 13.17
C LEU A 29 25.04 -6.37 12.42
N TRP A 30 24.45 -7.33 13.13
CA TRP A 30 23.82 -8.52 12.51
C TRP A 30 22.60 -9.04 13.27
N GLY A 31 22.16 -8.31 14.30
CA GLY A 31 20.98 -8.64 15.08
C GLY A 31 19.69 -8.28 14.36
N PRO A 32 18.53 -8.61 14.98
CA PRO A 32 17.21 -8.52 14.36
C PRO A 32 16.90 -7.15 13.74
N ALA A 33 17.34 -6.07 14.40
CA ALA A 33 17.11 -4.71 13.93
C ALA A 33 17.92 -4.38 12.66
N PHE A 34 19.16 -4.90 12.53
CA PHE A 34 19.96 -4.71 11.32
C PHE A 34 19.40 -5.54 10.17
N THR A 35 18.98 -6.79 10.42
CA THR A 35 18.32 -7.61 9.40
C THR A 35 17.02 -6.99 8.91
N GLN A 36 16.21 -6.42 9.81
CA GLN A 36 15.00 -5.68 9.43
C GLN A 36 15.33 -4.43 8.61
N TYR A 37 16.31 -3.63 9.05
CA TYR A 37 16.75 -2.45 8.32
C TYR A 37 17.25 -2.80 6.91
N VAL A 38 18.03 -3.88 6.78
CA VAL A 38 18.54 -4.35 5.49
C VAL A 38 17.40 -4.87 4.61
N ASP A 39 16.46 -5.64 5.16
CA ASP A 39 15.29 -6.13 4.43
C ASP A 39 14.40 -4.98 3.95
N ASP A 40 14.16 -3.97 4.79
CA ASP A 40 13.37 -2.78 4.43
C ASP A 40 14.10 -1.92 3.39
N PHE A 41 15.42 -1.75 3.53
CA PHE A 41 16.25 -1.03 2.57
C PHE A 41 16.26 -1.73 1.20
N TRP A 42 16.42 -3.05 1.19
CA TRP A 42 16.33 -3.83 -0.04
C TRP A 42 14.92 -3.77 -0.62
N LYS A 43 13.85 -3.97 0.16
CA LYS A 43 12.48 -3.79 -0.32
C LYS A 43 12.25 -2.41 -0.94
N ALA A 44 12.73 -1.34 -0.30
CA ALA A 44 12.60 0.01 -0.81
C ALA A 44 13.39 0.29 -2.12
N HIS A 45 14.39 -0.53 -2.46
CA HIS A 45 15.29 -0.29 -3.59
C HIS A 45 15.30 -1.39 -4.66
N THR A 46 14.74 -2.57 -4.40
CA THR A 46 14.61 -3.67 -5.38
C THR A 46 13.17 -4.03 -5.71
N VAL A 47 12.18 -3.54 -4.97
CA VAL A 47 10.79 -3.65 -5.40
C VAL A 47 10.59 -2.73 -6.60
N LYS A 48 10.62 -3.32 -7.78
CA LYS A 48 10.00 -2.71 -8.97
C LYS A 48 8.58 -2.32 -8.56
N PRO A 49 8.11 -1.10 -8.88
CA PRO A 49 6.77 -0.68 -8.51
C PRO A 49 5.78 -1.77 -8.94
N ALA A 50 5.04 -2.32 -7.97
CA ALA A 50 4.20 -3.48 -8.20
C ALA A 50 3.15 -3.17 -9.26
N VAL A 51 3.14 -4.00 -10.31
CA VAL A 51 2.28 -3.86 -11.50
C VAL A 51 0.92 -4.56 -11.31
N LYS A 52 0.74 -5.36 -10.25
CA LYS A 52 -0.46 -6.19 -10.00
C LYS A 52 -0.85 -6.23 -8.51
N ALA A 53 -2.14 -6.18 -8.18
CA ALA A 53 -2.64 -6.30 -6.80
C ALA A 53 -2.52 -7.73 -6.24
N GLY A 54 -2.45 -8.76 -7.11
CA GLY A 54 -2.21 -10.15 -6.69
C GLY A 54 -0.80 -10.42 -6.12
N ASP A 55 0.15 -9.52 -6.35
CA ASP A 55 1.51 -9.58 -5.79
C ASP A 55 1.68 -8.74 -4.51
N ARG A 56 0.65 -7.97 -4.11
CA ARG A 56 0.69 -7.17 -2.87
C ARG A 56 0.07 -7.95 -1.71
N THR A 57 0.66 -7.78 -0.53
CA THR A 57 -0.04 -8.14 0.71
C THR A 57 -1.21 -7.17 0.90
N ILE A 58 -2.36 -7.66 1.38
CA ILE A 58 -3.62 -6.89 1.61
C ILE A 58 -3.39 -5.53 2.31
N SER A 59 -2.30 -5.40 3.07
CA SER A 59 -1.89 -4.17 3.76
C SER A 59 -1.53 -2.98 2.85
N GLU A 60 -1.12 -3.20 1.60
CA GLU A 60 -0.64 -2.10 0.74
C GLU A 60 -1.77 -1.32 0.04
N CYS A 61 -3.01 -1.83 0.11
CA CYS A 61 -4.18 -1.24 -0.54
C CYS A 61 -5.22 -0.77 0.47
N LEU A 62 -4.83 -0.67 1.74
CA LEU A 62 -5.67 -0.27 2.85
C LEU A 62 -5.60 1.24 3.06
N GLY A 63 -6.73 1.93 2.92
CA GLY A 63 -6.93 3.29 3.40
C GLY A 63 -7.40 3.26 4.86
N VAL A 64 -6.83 4.12 5.71
CA VAL A 64 -7.17 4.16 7.13
C VAL A 64 -7.41 5.59 7.60
N SER A 65 -8.33 5.72 8.54
CA SER A 65 -8.53 6.86 9.44
C SER A 65 -8.57 6.34 10.88
N ASP A 66 -8.76 7.23 11.86
CA ASP A 66 -8.80 6.88 13.28
C ASP A 66 -9.93 5.88 13.62
N PHE A 67 -11.05 5.92 12.87
CA PHE A 67 -12.22 5.07 13.12
C PHE A 67 -12.56 4.07 12.02
N TYR A 68 -12.00 4.25 10.83
CA TYR A 68 -12.43 3.52 9.63
C TYR A 68 -11.24 2.96 8.86
N SER A 69 -11.42 1.79 8.28
CA SER A 69 -10.47 1.22 7.33
C SER A 69 -11.18 0.64 6.11
N VAL A 70 -10.56 0.83 4.96
CA VAL A 70 -11.13 0.43 3.68
C VAL A 70 -10.08 -0.22 2.80
N HIS A 71 -10.46 -1.29 2.11
CA HIS A 71 -9.60 -1.91 1.12
C HIS A 71 -9.96 -1.38 -0.27
N LEU A 72 -8.98 -0.78 -0.95
CA LEU A 72 -9.12 -0.27 -2.31
C LEU A 72 -8.70 -1.34 -3.33
N THR A 73 -9.59 -1.63 -4.26
CA THR A 73 -9.29 -2.36 -5.49
C THR A 73 -9.67 -1.48 -6.68
N THR A 74 -8.72 -1.24 -7.57
CA THR A 74 -8.89 -0.39 -8.75
C THR A 74 -8.79 -1.25 -10.00
N TYR A 75 -9.85 -1.28 -10.79
CA TYR A 75 -9.84 -1.91 -12.12
C TYR A 75 -9.55 -0.86 -13.17
N PHE A 76 -8.66 -1.17 -14.10
CA PHE A 76 -8.30 -0.26 -15.19
C PHE A 76 -8.70 -0.87 -16.54
N LEU A 77 -9.44 -0.08 -17.31
CA LEU A 77 -9.87 -0.39 -18.66
C LEU A 77 -9.21 0.64 -19.60
N PRO A 78 -8.12 0.26 -20.30
CA PRO A 78 -7.42 1.19 -21.18
C PRO A 78 -8.30 1.59 -22.36
N ASP A 79 -8.16 2.84 -22.81
CA ASP A 79 -8.88 3.41 -23.94
C ASP A 79 -8.11 3.32 -25.27
N SER A 80 -6.83 2.94 -25.22
CA SER A 80 -5.93 2.86 -26.36
C SER A 80 -4.77 1.90 -26.09
N ASP A 81 -4.11 1.43 -27.15
CA ASP A 81 -2.94 0.55 -27.03
C ASP A 81 -1.75 1.26 -26.35
N GLU A 82 -1.66 2.58 -26.47
CA GLU A 82 -0.66 3.40 -25.77
C GLU A 82 -0.91 3.40 -24.25
N SER A 83 -2.17 3.59 -23.84
CA SER A 83 -2.60 3.53 -22.44
C SER A 83 -2.47 2.13 -21.85
N ALA A 84 -2.67 1.08 -22.65
CA ALA A 84 -2.56 -0.32 -22.25
C ALA A 84 -1.10 -0.83 -22.17
N GLY A 85 -0.13 -0.05 -22.63
CA GLY A 85 1.26 -0.53 -22.78
C GLY A 85 1.37 -1.72 -23.75
N GLY A 86 0.56 -1.72 -24.82
CA GLY A 86 0.47 -2.76 -25.84
C GLY A 86 -0.99 -3.02 -26.26
N ALA A 87 -1.28 -4.17 -26.88
CA ALA A 87 -2.63 -4.42 -27.42
C ALA A 87 -3.74 -4.41 -26.34
N THR A 88 -4.85 -3.74 -26.63
CA THR A 88 -6.03 -3.57 -25.76
C THR A 88 -6.91 -4.82 -25.62
N ASP A 89 -6.76 -5.79 -26.51
CA ASP A 89 -7.48 -7.06 -26.55
C ASP A 89 -6.86 -8.17 -25.68
N ASP A 90 -5.67 -7.90 -25.12
CA ASP A 90 -4.99 -8.82 -24.21
C ASP A 90 -5.65 -8.82 -22.84
N LEU A 91 -6.62 -9.72 -22.66
CA LEU A 91 -7.36 -9.88 -21.41
C LEU A 91 -6.45 -10.26 -20.21
N SER A 92 -5.22 -10.72 -20.46
CA SER A 92 -4.25 -11.04 -19.39
C SER A 92 -3.61 -9.80 -18.74
N LYS A 93 -3.86 -8.60 -19.29
CA LYS A 93 -3.42 -7.31 -18.77
C LYS A 93 -4.45 -6.59 -17.92
N TYR A 94 -5.69 -7.10 -17.84
CA TYR A 94 -6.67 -6.58 -16.89
C TYR A 94 -6.32 -7.11 -15.51
N ASP A 95 -5.43 -6.38 -14.86
CA ASP A 95 -5.05 -6.64 -13.49
C ASP A 95 -5.83 -5.74 -12.53
N GLU A 96 -5.93 -6.20 -11.29
CA GLU A 96 -6.34 -5.34 -10.19
C GLU A 96 -5.17 -4.46 -9.79
N TYR A 97 -5.46 -3.19 -9.54
CA TYR A 97 -4.51 -2.17 -9.08
C TYR A 97 -4.96 -1.62 -7.73
N CYS A 98 -4.11 -0.86 -7.07
CA CYS A 98 -4.47 -0.17 -5.83
C CYS A 98 -4.44 1.35 -6.05
N ASP A 99 -3.39 2.01 -5.56
CA ASP A 99 -3.15 3.45 -5.69
C ASP A 99 -2.49 3.84 -7.02
N ARG A 100 -1.93 2.89 -7.77
CA ARG A 100 -1.20 3.13 -9.03
C ARG A 100 -1.91 2.52 -10.20
N VAL A 101 -2.38 3.37 -11.11
CA VAL A 101 -3.01 3.00 -12.38
C VAL A 101 -1.98 3.15 -13.49
N PRO A 102 -1.84 2.18 -14.41
CA PRO A 102 -0.74 2.18 -15.38
C PRO A 102 -0.90 3.23 -16.49
N GLY A 103 -2.12 3.71 -16.76
CA GLY A 103 -2.38 4.60 -17.88
C GLY A 103 -3.70 5.36 -17.79
N THR A 104 -3.98 6.11 -18.86
CA THR A 104 -5.23 6.87 -19.05
C THR A 104 -6.32 5.96 -19.59
N GLY A 105 -7.58 6.28 -19.30
CA GLY A 105 -8.71 5.43 -19.68
C GLY A 105 -9.79 5.40 -18.60
N ARG A 106 -10.60 4.35 -18.60
CA ARG A 106 -11.66 4.18 -17.61
C ARG A 106 -11.12 3.42 -16.40
N VAL A 107 -11.41 3.92 -15.21
CA VAL A 107 -11.04 3.31 -13.94
C VAL A 107 -12.30 3.05 -13.13
N ILE A 108 -12.35 1.89 -12.48
CA ILE A 108 -13.42 1.52 -11.58
C ILE A 108 -12.79 1.28 -10.21
N PHE A 109 -13.05 2.19 -9.29
CA PHE A 109 -12.65 2.05 -7.89
C PHE A 109 -13.70 1.22 -7.17
N SER A 110 -13.28 0.12 -6.56
CA SER A 110 -14.07 -0.70 -5.66
C SER A 110 -13.46 -0.62 -4.27
N VAL A 111 -14.23 -0.06 -3.34
CA VAL A 111 -13.82 0.12 -1.95
C VAL A 111 -14.61 -0.85 -1.10
N THR A 112 -13.92 -1.74 -0.39
CA THR A 112 -14.52 -2.65 0.59
C THR A 112 -14.39 -2.06 1.99
N LEU A 113 -15.51 -1.96 2.70
CA LEU A 113 -15.59 -1.49 4.08
C LEU A 113 -15.20 -2.64 5.02
N MET A 114 -14.15 -2.43 5.81
CA MET A 114 -13.60 -3.47 6.67
C MET A 114 -14.41 -3.62 7.96
N GLU A 115 -14.83 -2.51 8.56
CA GLU A 115 -15.65 -2.51 9.77
C GLU A 115 -17.11 -2.85 9.44
N LYS A 116 -17.78 -3.57 10.35
CA LYS A 116 -19.18 -3.95 10.19
C LYS A 116 -20.10 -2.74 10.42
N GLU A 117 -19.72 -1.89 11.35
CA GLU A 117 -20.43 -0.69 11.77
C GLU A 117 -20.49 0.32 10.61
N ALA A 118 -19.39 0.48 9.87
CA ALA A 118 -19.30 1.36 8.71
C ALA A 118 -20.29 1.00 7.58
N ARG A 119 -20.79 -0.24 7.52
CA ARG A 119 -21.74 -0.69 6.48
C ARG A 119 -23.13 -0.11 6.63
N ASN A 120 -23.48 0.33 7.85
CA ASN A 120 -24.75 0.97 8.14
C ASN A 120 -24.67 2.51 8.06
N GLU A 121 -23.45 3.04 8.04
CA GLU A 121 -23.20 4.46 7.85
C GLU A 121 -23.36 4.83 6.36
N ALA A 122 -23.77 6.08 6.12
CA ALA A 122 -23.81 6.61 4.77
C ALA A 122 -22.39 6.93 4.29
N VAL A 123 -21.98 6.44 3.12
CA VAL A 123 -20.64 6.65 2.58
C VAL A 123 -20.75 7.38 1.24
N ALA A 124 -19.98 8.45 1.07
CA ALA A 124 -19.79 9.14 -0.19
C ALA A 124 -18.39 8.87 -0.75
N LEU A 125 -18.29 8.72 -2.07
CA LEU A 125 -17.02 8.68 -2.79
C LEU A 125 -16.90 9.93 -3.64
N SER A 126 -15.72 10.54 -3.66
CA SER A 126 -15.43 11.66 -4.54
C SER A 126 -14.05 11.50 -5.15
N PHE A 127 -13.95 11.67 -6.45
CA PHE A 127 -12.69 11.54 -7.18
C PHE A 127 -12.29 12.88 -7.78
N TYR A 128 -11.05 13.29 -7.52
CA TYR A 128 -10.51 14.59 -7.89
C TYR A 128 -9.21 14.46 -8.66
N ARG A 129 -8.95 15.43 -9.53
CA ARG A 129 -7.64 15.69 -10.14
C ARG A 129 -6.93 16.80 -9.38
N TYR A 130 -5.63 16.67 -9.17
CA TYR A 130 -4.81 17.79 -8.76
C TYR A 130 -4.58 18.73 -9.95
N GLU A 131 -4.95 20.00 -9.79
CA GLU A 131 -4.62 21.06 -10.73
C GLU A 131 -3.20 21.58 -10.50
N PRO A 132 -2.56 22.22 -11.51
CA PRO A 132 -1.19 22.71 -11.40
C PRO A 132 -0.95 23.74 -10.28
N ASP A 133 -1.99 24.43 -9.84
CA ASP A 133 -1.98 25.39 -8.74
C ASP A 133 -2.12 24.75 -7.35
N GLY A 134 -2.24 23.41 -7.29
CA GLY A 134 -2.49 22.66 -6.06
C GLY A 134 -3.98 22.51 -5.70
N GLY A 135 -4.89 23.08 -6.50
CA GLY A 135 -6.32 22.91 -6.34
C GLY A 135 -6.80 21.49 -6.67
N LEU A 136 -8.00 21.16 -6.20
CA LEU A 136 -8.66 19.88 -6.51
C LEU A 136 -9.84 20.14 -7.44
N LYS A 137 -9.81 19.53 -8.63
CA LYS A 137 -10.94 19.54 -9.57
C LYS A 137 -11.70 18.22 -9.48
N GLN A 138 -12.97 18.28 -9.10
CA GLN A 138 -13.82 17.10 -9.02
C GLN A 138 -14.06 16.50 -10.41
N ILE A 139 -13.86 15.20 -10.54
CA ILE A 139 -14.11 14.41 -11.75
C ILE A 139 -15.44 13.68 -11.64
N ASN A 140 -15.64 12.97 -10.53
CA ASN A 140 -16.89 12.25 -10.28
C ASN A 140 -17.20 12.18 -8.79
N VAL A 141 -18.46 11.93 -8.47
CA VAL A 141 -18.96 11.80 -7.10
C VAL A 141 -20.05 10.73 -7.05
N LEU A 142 -19.96 9.87 -6.04
CA LEU A 142 -21.07 9.06 -5.58
C LEU A 142 -21.64 9.71 -4.31
N PRO A 143 -22.92 10.10 -4.30
CA PRO A 143 -23.53 10.76 -3.15
C PRO A 143 -23.57 9.83 -1.93
N SER A 144 -23.61 10.43 -0.73
CA SER A 144 -23.63 9.69 0.54
C SER A 144 -24.87 8.82 0.65
N GLN A 145 -24.68 7.50 0.71
CA GLN A 145 -25.75 6.52 0.90
C GLN A 145 -25.27 5.33 1.74
N PRO A 146 -26.15 4.63 2.47
CA PRO A 146 -25.78 3.42 3.19
C PRO A 146 -25.43 2.28 2.22
N HIS A 147 -24.34 1.57 2.49
CA HIS A 147 -23.86 0.46 1.66
C HIS A 147 -23.81 -0.85 2.45
N SER A 148 -25.00 -1.45 2.64
CA SER A 148 -25.18 -2.67 3.44
C SER A 148 -24.42 -3.89 2.90
N SER A 149 -24.07 -3.90 1.61
CA SER A 149 -23.22 -4.92 0.99
C SER A 149 -21.78 -4.89 1.49
N GLY A 150 -21.35 -3.79 2.14
CA GLY A 150 -19.99 -3.60 2.63
C GLY A 150 -18.98 -3.25 1.55
N PHE A 151 -19.43 -2.85 0.36
CA PHE A 151 -18.56 -2.31 -0.68
C PHE A 151 -19.25 -1.19 -1.46
N VAL A 152 -18.45 -0.28 -1.99
CA VAL A 152 -18.87 0.90 -2.73
C VAL A 152 -18.02 1.01 -4.00
N THR A 153 -18.65 1.31 -5.13
CA THR A 153 -17.95 1.46 -6.39
C THR A 153 -18.13 2.84 -7.01
N LEU A 154 -17.06 3.39 -7.58
CA LEU A 154 -17.07 4.62 -8.35
C LEU A 154 -16.34 4.42 -9.68
N ASP A 155 -17.02 4.72 -10.77
CA ASP A 155 -16.48 4.68 -12.12
C ASP A 155 -16.05 6.08 -12.54
N ALA A 156 -14.85 6.24 -13.12
CA ALA A 156 -14.41 7.52 -13.63
C ALA A 156 -13.54 7.35 -14.88
N THR A 157 -13.50 8.39 -15.71
CA THR A 157 -12.54 8.46 -16.82
C THR A 157 -11.36 9.33 -16.42
N VAL A 158 -10.16 8.80 -16.57
CA VAL A 158 -8.88 9.47 -16.34
C VAL A 158 -8.29 9.86 -17.69
N ALA A 159 -8.44 11.12 -18.06
CA ALA A 159 -7.99 11.63 -19.36
C ALA A 159 -6.49 11.97 -19.43
N HIS A 160 -5.82 12.11 -18.29
CA HIS A 160 -4.41 12.55 -18.25
C HIS A 160 -3.60 11.78 -17.22
N LYS A 161 -2.32 11.57 -17.49
CA LYS A 161 -1.36 11.06 -16.50
C LYS A 161 -1.15 12.12 -15.41
N GLY A 162 -0.89 11.69 -14.18
CA GLY A 162 -0.64 12.59 -13.06
C GLY A 162 -1.20 12.10 -11.72
N LYS A 163 -1.31 13.03 -10.78
CA LYS A 163 -1.80 12.77 -9.42
C LYS A 163 -3.29 13.07 -9.32
N TYR A 164 -3.99 12.19 -8.63
CA TYR A 164 -5.42 12.25 -8.35
C TYR A 164 -5.67 11.96 -6.87
N LEU A 165 -6.88 12.23 -6.40
CA LEU A 165 -7.30 11.96 -5.04
C LEU A 165 -8.66 11.26 -5.06
N LEU A 166 -8.73 10.07 -4.47
CA LEU A 166 -9.97 9.40 -4.14
C LEU A 166 -10.28 9.67 -2.66
N LYS A 167 -11.40 10.32 -2.39
CA LYS A 167 -11.84 10.68 -1.05
C LYS A 167 -13.09 9.90 -0.68
N LEU A 168 -13.07 9.33 0.51
CA LEU A 168 -14.22 8.73 1.16
C LEU A 168 -14.67 9.62 2.31
N ALA A 169 -15.97 9.76 2.46
CA ALA A 169 -16.60 10.50 3.53
C ALA A 169 -17.67 9.63 4.18
N PHE A 170 -17.57 9.43 5.49
CA PHE A 170 -18.50 8.64 6.30
C PHE A 170 -19.48 9.57 7.02
N GLY A 171 -20.76 9.19 7.03
CA GLY A 171 -21.86 9.97 7.62
C GLY A 171 -21.95 11.39 7.03
N GLU A 172 -21.97 12.38 7.92
CA GLU A 172 -21.96 13.81 7.56
C GLU A 172 -20.56 14.38 7.33
N ALA A 173 -19.50 13.57 7.56
CA ALA A 173 -18.09 13.95 7.38
C ALA A 173 -17.72 15.32 7.97
N LYS A 174 -18.15 15.57 9.22
CA LYS A 174 -17.90 16.84 9.92
C LYS A 174 -16.45 17.01 10.33
N ASN A 175 -15.77 15.91 10.60
CA ASN A 175 -14.38 15.88 11.05
C ASN A 175 -13.48 15.25 10.00
N ALA A 176 -12.19 15.56 10.04
CA ALA A 176 -11.20 14.92 9.18
C ALA A 176 -11.11 13.40 9.43
N GLU A 177 -11.36 12.98 10.67
CA GLU A 177 -11.39 11.57 11.10
C GLU A 177 -12.52 10.76 10.42
N ASP A 178 -13.57 11.43 9.95
CA ASP A 178 -14.68 10.82 9.21
C ASP A 178 -14.39 10.75 7.70
N THR A 179 -13.15 11.04 7.29
CA THR A 179 -12.74 11.01 5.88
C THR A 179 -11.47 10.20 5.70
N ILE A 180 -11.40 9.47 4.59
CA ILE A 180 -10.19 8.79 4.15
C ILE A 180 -9.78 9.38 2.80
N GLU A 181 -8.53 9.82 2.72
CA GLU A 181 -7.94 10.40 1.51
C GLU A 181 -6.90 9.44 0.94
N MET A 182 -7.16 8.93 -0.27
CA MET A 182 -6.30 7.96 -0.95
C MET A 182 -5.72 8.61 -2.20
N PRO A 183 -4.42 8.96 -2.23
CA PRO A 183 -3.78 9.51 -3.42
C PRO A 183 -3.70 8.43 -4.49
N ILE A 184 -4.11 8.75 -5.71
CA ILE A 184 -4.05 7.85 -6.86
C ILE A 184 -3.06 8.42 -7.88
N PHE A 185 -2.13 7.59 -8.37
CA PHE A 185 -1.12 7.95 -9.36
C PHE A 185 -1.39 7.25 -10.67
N VAL A 186 -1.40 8.00 -11.77
CA VAL A 186 -1.72 7.47 -13.10
C VAL A 186 -0.54 7.63 -14.03
N GLY A 187 -0.02 6.51 -14.54
CA GLY A 187 1.08 6.45 -15.49
C GLY A 187 2.45 6.84 -14.92
N GLN A 188 2.68 6.62 -13.62
CA GLN A 188 3.93 6.93 -12.90
C GLN A 188 4.48 5.74 -12.11
#